data_AF-W1WE55-F1
#
_entry.id   AF-W1WE55-F1
#
_cell.length_a   1.000
_cell.length_b   1.000
_cell.length_c   1.000
_cell.angle_alpha   90.00
_cell.angle_beta   90.00
_cell.angle_gamma   90.00
#
_symmetry.space_group_name_H-M   'P 1'
#
loop_
_entity.id
_entity.type
_entity.pdbx_description
1 polymer ?
#
loop_
_entity_poly.entity_id
_entity_poly.type
_entity_poly.pdbx_seq_one_letter_code
_entity_poly.pdbx_strand_id
1 'polypeptide(L)'
;HTDSDNGAPTTDLQMVLGSTAIANLRGKQSVLFKVNESGTEQLLREGVLGRLEGFNIHSSAGVKRAPKVAATGYLVNGEKKEGDVLISIDTGSGSISAGQIVTFAGDPNQYVVAAATSNLITLAAPGLRQDLADDTAITVVGAFTANMAFDRNAFLLASRTPAMPEGGDNADDVMNVTDPISGITFQIALY
;
A
#
# COMPACT_ATOMS: atom_id res chain seq x y z
N HIS A 1 12.16 -10.11 3.34
CA HIS A 1 11.38 -10.77 2.28
C HIS A 1 11.17 -9.69 1.23
N THR A 2 11.92 -9.78 0.13
CA THR A 2 12.09 -8.70 -0.86
C THR A 2 11.06 -8.84 -1.97
N ASP A 3 10.63 -7.72 -2.57
CA ASP A 3 9.61 -7.63 -3.62
C ASP A 3 9.86 -8.56 -4.85
N SER A 4 11.08 -9.10 -4.97
CA SER A 4 11.46 -10.16 -5.93
C SER A 4 10.58 -11.41 -5.86
N ASP A 5 10.12 -11.80 -4.66
CA ASP A 5 9.34 -13.04 -4.48
C ASP A 5 7.91 -12.92 -5.03
N ASN A 6 7.48 -11.68 -5.34
CA ASN A 6 6.18 -11.36 -5.92
C ASN A 6 6.27 -10.91 -7.40
N GLY A 7 7.43 -11.06 -8.04
CA GLY A 7 7.61 -10.75 -9.47
C GLY A 7 7.69 -9.25 -9.80
N ALA A 8 7.93 -8.39 -8.81
CA ALA A 8 8.11 -6.95 -9.04
C ALA A 8 9.49 -6.67 -9.69
N PRO A 9 9.58 -5.66 -10.58
CA PRO A 9 10.86 -5.22 -11.14
C PRO A 9 11.86 -4.84 -10.02
N THR A 10 13.11 -5.29 -10.13
CA THR A 10 14.14 -5.06 -9.10
C THR A 10 14.84 -3.69 -9.20
N THR A 11 14.41 -2.84 -10.13
CA THR A 11 15.00 -1.54 -10.42
C THR A 11 14.05 -0.40 -10.08
N ASP A 12 14.59 0.75 -9.63
CA ASP A 12 13.84 1.97 -9.28
C ASP A 12 12.75 1.81 -8.22
N LEU A 13 12.98 0.90 -7.26
CA LEU A 13 12.12 0.69 -6.12
C LEU A 13 12.05 1.94 -5.22
N GLN A 14 10.84 2.31 -4.85
CA GLN A 14 10.48 3.42 -3.98
C GLN A 14 9.91 2.85 -2.68
N MET A 15 10.34 3.40 -1.53
CA MET A 15 9.80 3.01 -0.23
C MET A 15 9.28 4.26 0.48
N VAL A 16 7.97 4.31 0.76
CA VAL A 16 7.31 5.41 1.46
C VAL A 16 6.98 4.97 2.88
N LEU A 17 7.66 5.60 3.84
CA LEU A 17 7.55 5.28 5.26
C LEU A 17 6.82 6.38 6.04
N GLY A 18 6.01 5.95 7.00
CA GLY A 18 5.43 6.82 8.01
C GLY A 18 6.48 7.35 9.00
N SER A 19 6.16 8.44 9.68
CA SER A 19 7.07 9.15 10.59
C SER A 19 7.68 8.27 11.69
N THR A 20 6.91 7.36 12.29
CA THR A 20 7.40 6.43 13.32
C THR A 20 8.36 5.37 12.77
N ALA A 21 8.14 4.88 11.55
CA ALA A 21 9.02 3.91 10.91
C ALA A 21 10.38 4.53 10.59
N ILE A 22 10.39 5.80 10.16
CA ILE A 22 11.62 6.57 9.92
C ILE A 22 12.35 6.87 11.23
N ALA A 23 11.63 7.24 12.28
CA ALA A 23 12.24 7.45 13.60
C ALA A 23 12.94 6.17 14.10
N ASN A 24 12.31 4.99 13.90
CA ASN A 24 12.91 3.70 14.22
C ASN A 24 14.11 3.36 13.33
N LEU A 25 14.05 3.66 12.03
CA LEU A 25 15.17 3.46 11.11
C LEU A 25 16.38 4.31 11.55
N ARG A 26 16.17 5.60 11.81
CA ARG A 26 17.20 6.52 12.33
C ARG A 26 17.75 6.06 13.67
N GLY A 27 16.90 5.55 14.57
CA GLY A 27 17.31 5.06 15.88
C GLY A 27 18.12 3.76 15.85
N LYS A 28 17.77 2.82 14.96
CA LYS A 28 18.44 1.50 14.85
C LYS A 28 19.67 1.50 13.95
N GLN A 29 19.73 2.38 12.95
CA GLN A 29 20.90 2.57 12.10
C GLN A 29 21.76 3.74 12.58
N SER A 30 21.98 3.88 13.89
CA SER A 30 22.85 4.90 14.48
C SER A 30 24.30 4.84 13.93
N VAL A 31 24.71 3.68 13.41
CA VAL A 31 26.02 3.44 12.76
C VAL A 31 26.12 4.14 11.39
N LEU A 32 25.02 4.33 10.65
CA LEU A 32 25.03 5.12 9.40
C LEU A 32 25.24 6.63 9.66
N PHE A 33 25.12 7.08 10.92
CA PHE A 33 25.43 8.46 11.32
C PHE A 33 26.88 8.63 11.77
N LYS A 34 27.69 7.57 11.75
CA LYS A 34 29.14 7.67 11.93
C LYS A 34 29.77 8.07 10.61
N VAL A 35 30.12 9.36 10.50
CA VAL A 35 30.71 10.00 9.31
C VAL A 35 31.93 9.25 8.76
N ASN A 36 32.66 8.56 9.64
CA ASN A 36 33.81 7.72 9.32
C ASN A 36 33.46 6.44 8.53
N GLU A 37 32.21 5.99 8.50
CA GLU A 37 31.78 4.77 7.81
C GLU A 37 30.76 5.04 6.67
N SER A 38 30.03 6.16 6.70
CA SER A 38 28.98 6.50 5.70
C SER A 38 29.48 7.26 4.47
N GLY A 39 30.74 7.75 4.46
CA GLY A 39 31.39 8.33 3.29
C GLY A 39 30.84 9.67 2.74
N THR A 40 29.71 10.21 3.25
CA THR A 40 29.15 11.52 2.85
C THR A 40 28.36 12.20 3.99
N GLU A 41 28.34 13.55 4.03
CA GLU A 41 27.64 14.35 5.07
C GLU A 41 26.15 14.63 4.76
N GLN A 42 25.64 14.18 3.61
CA GLN A 42 24.35 14.64 3.07
C GLN A 42 23.15 14.22 3.93
N LEU A 43 23.22 13.03 4.53
CA LEU A 43 22.21 12.51 5.46
C LEU A 43 22.07 13.37 6.73
N LEU A 44 23.18 13.97 7.20
CA LEU A 44 23.21 14.77 8.43
C LEU A 44 22.62 16.17 8.23
N ARG A 45 22.78 16.73 7.02
CA ARG A 45 22.43 18.13 6.72
C ARG A 45 21.03 18.29 6.12
N GLU A 46 20.59 17.34 5.31
CA GLU A 46 19.31 17.43 4.58
C GLU A 46 18.24 16.47 5.14
N GLY A 47 18.62 15.54 6.03
CA GLY A 47 17.69 14.59 6.64
C GLY A 47 17.02 13.61 5.67
N VAL A 48 17.43 13.63 4.39
CA VAL A 48 17.02 12.72 3.33
C VAL A 48 17.75 11.40 3.57
N LEU A 49 17.01 10.33 3.82
CA LEU A 49 17.56 8.98 3.80
C LEU A 49 17.76 8.65 2.32
N GLY A 50 19.01 8.61 1.86
CA GLY A 50 19.36 8.30 0.47
C GLY A 50 18.94 6.88 0.07
N ARG A 51 19.63 6.29 -0.92
CA ARG A 51 19.35 4.93 -1.35
C ARG A 51 19.89 3.90 -0.35
N LEU A 52 19.01 3.06 0.22
CA LEU A 52 19.37 2.00 1.16
C LEU A 52 18.89 0.65 0.61
N GLU A 53 19.78 -0.33 0.47
CA GLU A 53 19.47 -1.68 -0.06
C GLU A 53 18.73 -1.66 -1.42
N GLY A 54 19.04 -0.68 -2.27
CA GLY A 54 18.43 -0.55 -3.61
C GLY A 54 17.14 0.27 -3.66
N PHE A 55 16.50 0.57 -2.53
CA PHE A 55 15.29 1.40 -2.42
C PHE A 55 15.62 2.88 -2.24
N ASN A 56 14.89 3.75 -2.95
CA ASN A 56 14.85 5.17 -2.64
C ASN A 56 13.85 5.40 -1.49
N ILE A 57 14.33 5.88 -0.34
CA ILE A 57 13.51 6.04 0.85
C ILE A 57 12.89 7.44 0.89
N HIS A 58 11.57 7.49 0.98
CA HIS A 58 10.78 8.70 1.11
C HIS A 58 9.96 8.68 2.40
N SER A 59 9.78 9.86 2.98
CA SER A 59 8.93 10.06 4.15
C SER A 59 7.61 10.70 3.76
N SER A 60 6.50 10.18 4.27
CA SER A 60 5.21 10.86 4.14
C SER A 60 4.42 10.85 5.45
N ALA A 61 3.89 12.01 5.81
CA ALA A 61 2.91 12.12 6.90
C ALA A 61 1.52 11.62 6.48
N GLY A 62 1.28 11.42 5.18
CA GLY A 62 0.03 10.93 4.62
C GLY A 62 -0.12 9.40 4.62
N VAL A 63 0.85 8.66 5.16
CA VAL A 63 0.75 7.20 5.29
C VAL A 63 -0.39 6.86 6.25
N LYS A 64 -1.48 6.30 5.70
CA LYS A 64 -2.69 6.00 6.46
C LYS A 64 -2.48 4.82 7.40
N ARG A 65 -3.15 4.90 8.55
CA ARG A 65 -3.25 3.79 9.50
C ARG A 65 -4.48 2.96 9.17
N ALA A 66 -4.31 1.65 9.02
CA ALA A 66 -5.42 0.72 8.96
C ALA A 66 -5.99 0.55 10.39
N PRO A 67 -7.28 0.87 10.62
CA PRO A 67 -7.89 0.71 11.94
C PRO A 67 -8.00 -0.77 12.30
N LYS A 68 -8.01 -1.06 13.60
CA LYS A 68 -8.28 -2.42 14.08
C LYS A 68 -9.73 -2.78 13.74
N VAL A 69 -9.94 -3.97 13.22
CA VAL A 69 -11.28 -4.53 13.02
C VAL A 69 -11.46 -5.74 13.93
N ALA A 70 -12.65 -5.85 14.52
CA ALA A 70 -13.00 -6.89 15.49
C ALA A 70 -13.67 -8.10 14.82
N ALA A 71 -13.18 -8.49 13.63
CA ALA A 71 -13.69 -9.66 12.93
C ALA A 71 -13.12 -10.93 13.57
N THR A 72 -13.99 -11.86 14.00
CA THR A 72 -13.57 -13.08 14.71
C THR A 72 -14.45 -14.27 14.39
N GLY A 73 -13.89 -15.48 14.51
CA GLY A 73 -14.64 -16.73 14.31
C GLY A 73 -14.91 -17.10 12.84
N TYR A 74 -14.18 -16.49 11.90
CA TYR A 74 -14.25 -16.87 10.49
C TYR A 74 -13.41 -18.12 10.23
N LEU A 75 -13.96 -19.04 9.43
CA LEU A 75 -13.30 -20.27 8.99
C LEU A 75 -13.31 -20.31 7.46
N VAL A 76 -12.34 -21.01 6.87
CA VAL A 76 -12.37 -21.36 5.44
C VAL A 76 -13.44 -22.42 5.22
N ASN A 77 -14.31 -22.20 4.23
CA ASN A 77 -15.35 -23.15 3.85
C ASN A 77 -14.91 -23.92 2.59
N GLY A 78 -14.62 -25.19 2.78
CA GLY A 78 -14.07 -26.10 1.79
C GLY A 78 -12.56 -25.93 1.57
N GLU A 79 -11.91 -27.00 1.13
CA GLU A 79 -10.48 -26.99 0.82
C GLU A 79 -10.14 -25.95 -0.27
N LYS A 80 -8.98 -25.31 -0.13
CA LYS A 80 -8.42 -24.35 -1.10
C LYS A 80 -7.01 -24.75 -1.48
N LYS A 81 -6.61 -24.37 -2.69
CA LYS A 81 -5.30 -24.68 -3.25
C LYS A 81 -4.42 -23.45 -3.37
N GLU A 82 -3.12 -23.66 -3.36
CA GLU A 82 -2.15 -22.62 -3.70
C GLU A 82 -2.56 -21.93 -5.03
N GLY A 83 -2.47 -20.60 -5.05
CA GLY A 83 -2.89 -19.75 -6.16
C GLY A 83 -4.36 -19.35 -6.14
N ASP A 84 -5.21 -19.96 -5.30
CA ASP A 84 -6.60 -19.54 -5.18
C ASP A 84 -6.70 -18.10 -4.67
N VAL A 85 -7.53 -17.31 -5.35
CA VAL A 85 -7.81 -15.90 -5.02
C VAL A 85 -9.17 -15.75 -4.33
N LEU A 86 -10.08 -16.70 -4.55
CA LEU A 86 -11.45 -16.68 -4.05
C LEU A 86 -11.60 -17.67 -2.90
N ILE A 87 -11.64 -17.15 -1.67
CA ILE A 87 -11.70 -17.93 -0.44
C ILE A 87 -13.13 -17.87 0.09
N SER A 88 -13.86 -18.98 -0.09
CA SER A 88 -15.16 -19.18 0.54
C SER A 88 -14.97 -19.26 2.05
N ILE A 89 -15.82 -18.57 2.82
CA ILE A 89 -15.71 -18.49 4.27
C ILE A 89 -17.04 -18.79 4.96
N ASP A 90 -16.95 -19.35 6.15
CA ASP A 90 -18.07 -19.41 7.09
C ASP A 90 -18.17 -18.11 7.89
N THR A 91 -19.41 -17.71 8.17
CA THR A 91 -19.71 -16.42 8.80
C THR A 91 -19.22 -16.38 10.25
N GLY A 92 -18.38 -15.39 10.56
CA GLY A 92 -18.02 -15.00 11.92
C GLY A 92 -18.79 -13.78 12.44
N SER A 93 -18.26 -13.14 13.46
CA SER A 93 -18.73 -11.83 13.97
C SER A 93 -17.86 -10.69 13.44
N GLY A 94 -18.43 -9.49 13.31
CA GLY A 94 -17.76 -8.35 12.70
C GLY A 94 -17.62 -8.51 11.18
N SER A 95 -17.06 -7.51 10.48
CA SER A 95 -16.94 -7.53 9.01
C SER A 95 -15.49 -7.53 8.55
N ILE A 96 -15.13 -8.46 7.67
CA ILE A 96 -13.89 -8.37 6.90
C ILE A 96 -14.13 -7.41 5.73
N SER A 97 -13.15 -6.56 5.41
CA SER A 97 -13.28 -5.53 4.37
C SER A 97 -12.00 -5.36 3.57
N ALA A 98 -12.12 -4.77 2.39
CA ALA A 98 -10.99 -4.48 1.51
C ALA A 98 -9.91 -3.66 2.23
N GLY A 99 -8.64 -3.98 1.95
CA GLY A 99 -7.46 -3.36 2.56
C GLY A 99 -7.05 -3.91 3.92
N GLN A 100 -7.80 -4.87 4.47
CA GLN A 100 -7.37 -5.62 5.66
C GLN A 100 -6.36 -6.70 5.29
N ILE A 101 -5.60 -7.14 6.29
CA ILE A 101 -4.68 -8.27 6.15
C ILE A 101 -5.24 -9.44 6.95
N VAL A 102 -5.26 -10.62 6.35
CA VAL A 102 -5.67 -11.87 7.00
C VAL A 102 -4.53 -12.88 7.02
N THR A 103 -4.54 -13.75 8.02
CA THR A 103 -3.69 -14.95 8.12
C THR A 103 -4.56 -16.17 8.28
N PHE A 104 -4.06 -17.30 7.80
CA PHE A 104 -4.70 -18.60 7.95
C PHE A 104 -3.91 -19.46 8.94
N ALA A 105 -4.61 -20.22 9.79
CA ALA A 105 -3.95 -21.09 10.75
C ALA A 105 -3.07 -22.13 10.04
N GLY A 106 -1.81 -22.24 10.45
CA GLY A 106 -0.84 -23.15 9.83
C GLY A 106 -0.14 -22.59 8.58
N ASP A 107 -0.49 -21.39 8.13
CA ASP A 107 0.18 -20.68 7.03
C ASP A 107 0.98 -19.48 7.60
N PRO A 108 2.31 -19.41 7.36
CA PRO A 108 3.13 -18.28 7.82
C PRO A 108 2.90 -16.98 7.03
N ASN A 109 2.18 -17.01 5.91
CA ASN A 109 1.99 -15.88 5.01
C ASN A 109 0.85 -14.95 5.46
N GLN A 110 0.96 -13.69 5.05
CA GLN A 110 -0.07 -12.66 5.24
C GLN A 110 -0.67 -12.28 3.89
N TYR A 111 -1.99 -12.11 3.85
CA TYR A 111 -2.72 -11.86 2.61
C TYR A 111 -3.54 -10.57 2.71
N VAL A 112 -3.46 -9.72 1.69
CA VAL A 112 -4.28 -8.51 1.60
C VAL A 112 -5.64 -8.88 1.01
N VAL A 113 -6.72 -8.44 1.67
CA VAL A 113 -8.08 -8.58 1.18
C VAL A 113 -8.35 -7.52 0.12
N ALA A 114 -8.57 -7.93 -1.12
CA ALA A 114 -8.96 -7.03 -2.22
C ALA A 114 -10.46 -6.67 -2.16
N ALA A 115 -11.29 -7.65 -1.81
CA ALA A 115 -12.73 -7.48 -1.62
C ALA A 115 -13.27 -8.53 -0.64
N ALA A 116 -14.40 -8.24 0.01
CA ALA A 116 -15.06 -9.19 0.90
C ALA A 116 -16.58 -9.03 0.82
N THR A 117 -17.28 -10.16 0.92
CA THR A 117 -18.72 -10.27 1.12
C THR A 117 -18.98 -11.08 2.40
N SER A 118 -20.23 -11.43 2.70
CA SER A 118 -20.56 -12.21 3.89
C SER A 118 -20.01 -13.64 3.88
N ASN A 119 -19.76 -14.23 2.71
CA ASN A 119 -19.37 -15.64 2.55
C ASN A 119 -18.15 -15.85 1.62
N LEU A 120 -17.50 -14.77 1.19
CA LEU A 120 -16.39 -14.84 0.25
C LEU A 120 -15.40 -13.70 0.50
N ILE A 121 -14.11 -14.05 0.58
CA ILE A 121 -12.98 -13.12 0.57
C ILE A 121 -12.26 -13.26 -0.76
N THR A 122 -11.95 -12.14 -1.40
CA THR A 122 -11.06 -12.08 -2.56
C THR A 122 -9.70 -11.57 -2.09
N LEU A 123 -8.64 -12.36 -2.30
CA LEU A 123 -7.27 -11.98 -1.98
C LEU A 123 -6.69 -11.09 -3.09
N ALA A 124 -5.71 -10.25 -2.75
CA ALA A 124 -4.88 -9.61 -3.76
C ALA A 124 -3.92 -10.64 -4.39
N ALA A 125 -3.40 -10.34 -5.58
CA ALA A 125 -2.35 -11.13 -6.19
C ALA A 125 -1.14 -11.26 -5.22
N PRO A 126 -0.45 -12.41 -5.18
CA PRO A 126 -0.57 -13.56 -6.10
C PRO A 126 -1.66 -14.59 -5.73
N GLY A 127 -2.50 -14.35 -4.72
CA GLY A 127 -3.41 -15.36 -4.17
C GLY A 127 -2.75 -16.19 -3.06
N LEU A 128 -3.34 -17.33 -2.70
CA LEU A 128 -2.80 -18.23 -1.69
C LEU A 128 -1.39 -18.72 -2.05
N ARG A 129 -0.53 -18.84 -1.05
CA ARG A 129 0.83 -19.38 -1.16
C ARG A 129 0.95 -20.82 -0.65
N GLN A 130 -0.14 -21.37 -0.12
CA GLN A 130 -0.22 -22.72 0.41
C GLN A 130 -1.67 -23.23 0.32
N ASP A 131 -1.83 -24.54 0.20
CA ASP A 131 -3.11 -25.22 0.37
C ASP A 131 -3.69 -24.96 1.78
N LEU A 132 -5.00 -24.80 1.85
CA LEU A 132 -5.76 -24.70 3.09
C LEU A 132 -6.76 -25.84 3.19
N ALA A 133 -6.84 -26.44 4.38
CA ALA A 133 -7.88 -27.40 4.69
C ALA A 133 -9.22 -26.69 4.96
N ASP A 134 -10.31 -27.44 4.85
CA ASP A 134 -11.61 -27.02 5.37
C ASP A 134 -11.53 -26.69 6.87
N ASP A 135 -12.37 -25.78 7.34
CA ASP A 135 -12.39 -25.25 8.71
C ASP A 135 -11.07 -24.59 9.18
N THR A 136 -10.16 -24.23 8.27
CA THR A 136 -8.95 -23.49 8.65
C THR A 136 -9.32 -22.12 9.21
N ALA A 137 -8.85 -21.81 10.41
CA ALA A 137 -9.19 -20.55 11.09
C ALA A 137 -8.56 -19.33 10.41
N ILE A 138 -9.37 -18.27 10.23
CA ILE A 138 -8.99 -17.00 9.63
C ILE A 138 -8.83 -15.94 10.73
N THR A 139 -7.68 -15.28 10.76
CA THR A 139 -7.40 -14.18 11.70
C THR A 139 -7.15 -12.89 10.93
N VAL A 140 -7.87 -11.82 11.31
CA VAL A 140 -7.59 -10.48 10.78
C VAL A 140 -6.45 -9.86 11.60
N VAL A 141 -5.39 -9.40 10.90
CA VAL A 141 -4.28 -8.69 11.53
C VAL A 141 -4.79 -7.37 12.11
N GLY A 142 -4.36 -7.06 13.33
CA GLY A 142 -4.76 -5.84 14.04
C GLY A 142 -4.31 -4.56 13.34
N ALA A 143 -4.52 -3.41 14.00
CA ALA A 143 -4.16 -2.11 13.42
C ALA A 143 -2.69 -2.04 13.02
N PHE A 144 -2.41 -1.55 11.81
CA PHE A 144 -1.06 -1.38 11.28
C PHE A 144 -0.92 -0.04 10.54
N THR A 145 0.32 0.41 10.38
CA THR A 145 0.67 1.56 9.53
C THR A 145 1.08 1.01 8.16
N ALA A 146 0.37 1.41 7.11
CA ALA A 146 0.57 0.88 5.76
C ALA A 146 1.78 1.54 5.07
N ASN A 147 2.99 1.24 5.55
CA ASN A 147 4.21 1.58 4.82
C ASN A 147 4.23 0.82 3.49
N MET A 148 4.60 1.50 2.41
CA MET A 148 4.50 0.95 1.05
C MET A 148 5.88 0.90 0.39
N ALA A 149 6.18 -0.21 -0.25
CA ALA A 149 7.30 -0.38 -1.16
C ALA A 149 6.74 -0.74 -2.54
N PHE A 150 7.18 -0.06 -3.59
CA PHE A 150 6.66 -0.23 -4.94
C PHE A 150 7.68 0.21 -5.99
N ASP A 151 7.61 -0.33 -7.21
CA ASP A 151 8.40 0.16 -8.32
C ASP A 151 7.81 1.47 -8.87
N ARG A 152 8.63 2.33 -9.48
CA ARG A 152 8.17 3.63 -10.01
C ARG A 152 6.98 3.53 -10.98
N ASN A 153 6.82 2.42 -11.69
CA ASN A 153 5.76 2.22 -12.68
C ASN A 153 4.50 1.56 -12.08
N ALA A 154 4.47 1.27 -10.78
CA ALA A 154 3.33 0.67 -10.10
C ALA A 154 2.07 1.56 -10.13
N PHE A 155 2.24 2.88 -10.23
CA PHE A 155 1.15 3.84 -10.24
C PHE A 155 1.29 4.82 -11.41
N LEU A 156 0.20 5.00 -12.16
CA LEU A 156 0.07 6.03 -13.18
C LEU A 156 -1.05 6.98 -12.81
N LEU A 157 -0.74 8.27 -12.69
CA LEU A 157 -1.75 9.32 -12.57
C LEU A 157 -2.00 9.91 -13.95
N ALA A 158 -3.17 9.62 -14.52
CA ALA A 158 -3.64 10.26 -15.74
C ALA A 158 -4.68 11.32 -15.37
N SER A 159 -4.49 12.54 -15.88
CA SER A 159 -5.49 13.61 -15.79
C SER A 159 -5.86 14.08 -17.20
N ARG A 160 -7.12 14.49 -17.37
CA ARG A 160 -7.61 15.15 -18.58
C ARG A 160 -8.38 16.39 -18.16
N THR A 161 -8.40 17.41 -19.02
CA THR A 161 -9.24 18.58 -18.82
C THR A 161 -10.73 18.18 -18.83
N PRO A 162 -11.57 18.82 -18.00
CA PRO A 162 -13.01 18.58 -18.02
C PRO A 162 -13.59 18.85 -19.42
N ALA A 163 -14.56 18.03 -19.84
CA ALA A 163 -15.30 18.27 -21.07
C ALA A 163 -16.30 19.41 -20.84
N MET A 164 -16.33 20.40 -21.73
CA MET A 164 -17.35 21.45 -21.68
C MET A 164 -18.72 20.88 -22.09
N PRO A 165 -19.83 21.32 -21.45
CA PRO A 165 -21.17 20.90 -21.82
C PRO A 165 -21.54 21.43 -23.23
N GLU A 166 -22.40 20.69 -23.94
CA GLU A 166 -22.99 21.18 -25.20
C GLU A 166 -23.82 22.44 -24.92
N GLY A 167 -23.42 23.56 -25.51
CA GLY A 167 -24.00 24.89 -25.24
C GLY A 167 -23.05 25.84 -24.51
N GLY A 168 -21.89 25.36 -24.06
CA GLY A 168 -20.95 26.15 -23.27
C GLY A 168 -21.39 26.30 -21.82
N ASP A 169 -20.48 26.81 -20.99
CA ASP A 169 -20.78 27.19 -19.63
C ASP A 169 -20.95 28.71 -19.57
N ASN A 170 -21.79 29.26 -18.67
CA ASN A 170 -22.01 30.71 -18.54
C ASN A 170 -20.81 31.42 -17.86
N ALA A 171 -19.60 30.91 -18.04
CA ALA A 171 -18.38 31.47 -17.47
C ALA A 171 -17.93 32.70 -18.27
N ASP A 172 -17.53 33.76 -17.55
CA ASP A 172 -16.94 34.98 -18.13
C ASP A 172 -15.50 34.72 -18.62
N ASP A 173 -14.76 33.82 -17.96
CA ASP A 173 -13.43 33.38 -18.39
C ASP A 173 -13.16 31.91 -18.00
N VAL A 174 -12.39 31.21 -18.84
CA VAL A 174 -11.94 29.84 -18.58
C VAL A 174 -10.47 29.72 -18.93
N MET A 175 -9.63 29.41 -17.93
CA MET A 175 -8.20 29.21 -18.13
C MET A 175 -7.71 27.88 -17.58
N ASN A 176 -6.70 27.31 -18.23
CA ASN A 176 -5.98 26.16 -17.72
C ASN A 176 -4.73 26.64 -16.96
N VAL A 177 -4.60 26.24 -15.70
CA VAL A 177 -3.46 26.55 -14.83
C VAL A 177 -2.75 25.26 -14.47
N THR A 178 -1.45 25.19 -14.74
CA THR A 178 -0.61 24.07 -14.33
C THR A 178 0.14 24.43 -13.06
N ASP A 179 -0.04 23.63 -12.02
CA ASP A 179 0.73 23.77 -10.78
C ASP A 179 2.21 23.44 -11.04
N PRO A 180 3.17 24.36 -10.79
CA PRO A 180 4.58 24.13 -11.08
C PRO A 180 5.23 23.07 -10.18
N ILE A 181 4.63 22.70 -9.04
CA ILE A 181 5.16 21.70 -8.12
C ILE A 181 4.70 20.29 -8.51
N SER A 182 3.39 20.08 -8.65
CA SER A 182 2.83 18.76 -9.01
C SER A 182 2.78 18.48 -10.50
N GLY A 183 2.85 19.51 -11.35
CA GLY A 183 2.67 19.41 -12.80
C GLY A 183 1.22 19.11 -13.22
N ILE A 184 0.26 19.13 -12.29
CA ILE A 184 -1.15 18.86 -12.57
C ILE A 184 -1.80 20.11 -13.17
N THR A 185 -2.53 19.94 -14.27
CA THR A 185 -3.31 21.00 -14.91
C THR A 185 -4.75 21.01 -14.40
N PHE A 186 -5.20 22.17 -13.95
CA PHE A 186 -6.56 22.45 -13.52
C PHE A 186 -7.22 23.45 -14.46
N GLN A 187 -8.52 23.31 -14.70
CA GLN A 187 -9.32 24.33 -15.37
C GLN A 187 -9.99 25.21 -14.31
N ILE A 188 -9.86 26.52 -14.45
CA ILE A 188 -10.49 27.52 -13.58
C ILE A 188 -11.49 28.28 -14.43
N ALA A 189 -12.76 28.24 -14.03
CA ALA A 189 -13.83 29.02 -14.63
C ALA A 189 -14.24 30.15 -13.66
N LEU A 190 -14.35 31.37 -14.19
CA LEU A 190 -14.88 32.52 -13.50
C LEU A 190 -16.32 32.75 -13.96
N TYR A 191 -17.24 33.00 -13.02
CA TYR A 191 -18.65 33.33 -13.28
C TYR A 191 -18.99 34.69 -12.67
#